data_AF-A0A7Y4U0D5-F1
#
_entry.id   AF-A0A7Y4U0D5-F1
#
_cell.length_a   1.000
_cell.length_b   1.000
_cell.length_c   1.000
_cell.angle_alpha   90.00
_cell.angle_beta   90.00
_cell.angle_gamma   90.00
#
_symmetry.space_group_name_H-M   'P 1'
#
loop_
_entity.id
_entity.type
_entity.pdbx_description
1 polymer ?
#
loop_
_entity_poly.entity_id
_entity_poly.type
_entity_poly.pdbx_seq_one_letter_code
_entity_poly.pdbx_strand_id
1 'polypeptide(L)'
;VPASPSFPRQAARHPPGPRTVATWTVEESPAACLAAWRGKEGLAGTPLSAPVQHAVLEELERWAHARFADLDQLHPVPEHYELVVVEINQRA
;
A
#
# COMPACT_ATOMS: atom_id res chain seq x y z
N VAL A 1 44.58 36.93 11.02
CA VAL A 1 43.21 36.62 10.51
C VAL A 1 43.23 35.16 10.07
N PRO A 2 42.57 34.22 10.77
CA PRO A 2 42.52 32.84 10.30
C PRO A 2 41.50 32.73 9.16
N ALA A 3 41.86 31.96 8.13
CA ALA A 3 41.03 31.70 6.97
C ALA A 3 39.73 30.99 7.39
N SER A 4 38.59 31.51 6.93
CA SER A 4 37.29 30.87 7.10
C SER A 4 37.30 29.46 6.49
N PRO A 5 36.75 28.45 7.18
CA PRO A 5 36.63 27.12 6.60
C PRO A 5 35.65 27.17 5.42
N SER A 6 36.17 26.89 4.24
CA SER A 6 35.39 26.65 3.03
C SER A 6 34.62 25.35 3.22
N PHE A 7 33.35 25.43 3.61
CA PHE A 7 32.49 24.24 3.59
C PHE A 7 32.27 23.83 2.13
N PRO A 8 32.61 22.59 1.73
CA PRO A 8 32.31 22.13 0.39
C PRO A 8 30.80 22.22 0.17
N ARG A 9 30.42 22.91 -0.91
CA ARG A 9 29.04 23.03 -1.38
C ARG A 9 28.48 21.61 -1.49
N GLN A 10 27.55 21.26 -0.61
CA GLN A 10 26.96 19.93 -0.54
C GLN A 10 26.40 19.61 -1.93
N ALA A 11 26.94 18.56 -2.57
CA ALA A 11 26.40 18.04 -3.82
C ALA A 11 24.90 17.78 -3.61
N ALA A 12 24.07 18.21 -4.56
CA ALA A 12 22.63 18.08 -4.49
C ALA A 12 22.26 16.63 -4.12
N ARG A 13 21.79 16.44 -2.88
CA ARG A 13 21.29 15.15 -2.42
C ARG A 13 20.04 14.88 -3.24
N HIS A 14 20.12 13.99 -4.22
CA HIS A 14 18.88 13.50 -4.82
C HIS A 14 18.06 12.89 -3.69
N PRO A 15 16.75 13.17 -3.60
CA PRO A 15 15.92 12.51 -2.61
C PRO A 15 16.12 11.00 -2.82
N PRO A 16 16.46 10.24 -1.75
CA PRO A 16 16.52 8.80 -1.89
C PRO A 16 15.15 8.35 -2.42
N GLY A 17 15.16 7.49 -3.44
CA GLY A 17 13.93 6.88 -3.96
C GLY A 17 13.15 6.16 -2.84
N PRO A 18 11.95 5.64 -3.14
CA PRO A 18 11.15 4.91 -2.16
C PRO A 18 12.02 3.89 -1.41
N ARG A 19 11.95 3.90 -0.08
CA ARG A 19 12.66 2.94 0.76
C ARG A 19 11.71 2.27 1.74
N THR A 20 11.79 0.95 1.83
CA THR A 20 11.08 0.20 2.88
C THR A 20 11.66 0.57 4.25
N VAL A 21 10.82 1.00 5.18
CA VAL A 21 11.23 1.38 6.55
C VAL A 21 10.66 0.45 7.63
N ALA A 22 9.68 -0.38 7.28
CA ALA A 22 9.13 -1.40 8.15
C ALA A 22 8.60 -2.57 7.30
N THR A 23 8.74 -3.79 7.83
CA THR A 23 8.13 -5.00 7.29
C THR A 23 7.51 -5.78 8.46
N TRP A 24 6.33 -6.33 8.27
CA TRP A 24 5.66 -7.18 9.25
C TRP A 24 4.86 -8.26 8.54
N THR A 25 4.25 -9.16 9.30
CA THR A 25 3.36 -10.19 8.78
C THR A 25 2.04 -10.08 9.51
N VAL A 26 0.95 -10.09 8.75
CA VAL A 26 -0.42 -10.17 9.27
C VAL A 26 -0.99 -11.54 8.94
N GLU A 27 -1.91 -12.01 9.78
CA GLU A 27 -2.70 -13.21 9.49
C GLU A 27 -4.04 -12.76 8.92
N GLU A 28 -4.33 -13.12 7.67
CA GLU A 28 -5.60 -12.80 7.02
C GLU A 28 -6.27 -14.06 6.49
N SER A 29 -7.61 -14.08 6.51
CA SER A 29 -8.41 -15.11 5.87
C SER A 29 -9.10 -14.56 4.61
N PRO A 30 -9.35 -15.38 3.58
CA PRO A 30 -10.14 -14.98 2.41
C PRO A 30 -11.50 -14.36 2.78
N ALA A 31 -12.17 -14.89 3.80
CA ALA A 31 -13.42 -14.35 4.32
C ALA A 31 -13.25 -12.93 4.87
N ALA A 32 -12.18 -12.65 5.61
CA ALA A 32 -11.87 -11.33 6.13
C ALA A 32 -11.59 -10.33 5.00
N CYS A 33 -10.83 -10.73 3.97
CA CYS A 33 -10.58 -9.87 2.80
C CYS A 33 -11.87 -9.53 2.05
N LEU A 34 -12.76 -10.50 1.83
CA LEU A 34 -14.07 -10.30 1.19
C LEU A 34 -14.96 -9.35 2.00
N ALA A 35 -15.01 -9.52 3.31
CA ALA A 35 -15.75 -8.62 4.20
C ALA A 35 -15.21 -7.18 4.13
N ALA A 36 -13.88 -7.03 4.12
CA ALA A 36 -13.25 -5.72 3.99
C ALA A 36 -13.58 -5.04 2.65
N TRP A 37 -13.64 -5.80 1.54
CA TRP A 37 -13.99 -5.25 0.23
C TRP A 37 -15.47 -4.86 0.12
N ARG A 38 -16.37 -5.61 0.78
CA ARG A 38 -17.79 -5.25 0.89
C ARG A 38 -18.01 -3.92 1.63
N GLY A 39 -17.15 -3.59 2.59
CA GLY A 39 -17.23 -2.35 3.37
C GLY A 39 -16.66 -1.10 2.69
N LYS A 40 -16.03 -1.22 1.50
CA LYS A 40 -15.40 -0.09 0.80
C LYS A 40 -16.38 0.62 -0.13
N GLU A 41 -16.30 1.95 -0.19
CA GLU A 41 -16.94 2.75 -1.23
C GLU A 41 -16.16 2.57 -2.54
N GLY A 42 -16.66 1.68 -3.39
CA GLY A 42 -15.95 1.25 -4.60
C GLY A 42 -14.90 0.16 -4.35
N LEU A 43 -14.25 -0.24 -5.43
CA LEU A 43 -13.24 -1.31 -5.43
C LEU A 43 -11.94 -0.79 -6.04
N ALA A 44 -10.80 -1.12 -5.42
CA ALA A 44 -9.46 -0.70 -5.85
C ALA A 44 -9.32 0.81 -6.11
N GLY A 45 -9.98 1.65 -5.30
CA GLY A 45 -9.97 3.12 -5.46
C GLY A 45 -10.83 3.63 -6.63
N THR A 46 -11.60 2.75 -7.27
CA THR A 46 -12.53 3.12 -8.36
C THR A 46 -13.97 3.10 -7.83
N PRO A 47 -14.70 4.22 -7.90
CA PRO A 47 -16.12 4.23 -7.56
C PRO A 47 -16.91 3.42 -8.60
N LEU A 48 -17.74 2.50 -8.12
CA LEU A 48 -18.60 1.66 -8.94
C LEU A 48 -20.05 1.90 -8.57
N SER A 49 -20.97 1.70 -9.52
CA SER A 49 -22.38 1.65 -9.17
C SER A 49 -22.64 0.44 -8.27
N ALA A 50 -23.60 0.56 -7.35
CA ALA A 50 -23.91 -0.52 -6.41
C ALA A 50 -24.20 -1.87 -7.10
N PRO A 51 -24.94 -1.94 -8.23
CA PRO A 51 -25.16 -3.22 -8.92
C PRO A 51 -23.88 -3.84 -9.47
N VAL A 52 -22.95 -3.02 -10.00
CA VAL A 52 -21.67 -3.51 -10.54
C VAL A 52 -20.76 -3.98 -9.43
N GLN A 53 -20.65 -3.21 -8.34
CA GLN A 53 -19.87 -3.60 -7.17
C GLN A 53 -20.37 -4.93 -6.59
N HIS A 54 -21.70 -5.10 -6.51
CA HIS A 54 -22.31 -6.34 -6.04
C HIS A 54 -21.94 -7.54 -6.93
N ALA A 55 -22.12 -7.41 -8.25
CA ALA A 55 -21.80 -8.48 -9.20
C ALA A 55 -20.32 -8.89 -9.16
N VAL A 56 -19.41 -7.93 -9.01
CA VAL A 56 -17.97 -8.20 -8.87
C VAL A 56 -17.68 -8.96 -7.57
N LEU A 57 -18.27 -8.55 -6.45
CA LEU A 57 -18.06 -9.19 -5.16
C LEU A 57 -18.64 -10.60 -5.10
N GLU A 58 -19.79 -10.85 -5.73
CA GLU A 58 -20.35 -12.20 -5.86
C GLU A 58 -19.45 -13.12 -6.69
N GLU A 59 -18.92 -12.64 -7.82
CA GLU A 59 -18.00 -13.44 -8.64
C GLU A 59 -16.70 -13.74 -7.90
N LEU A 60 -16.18 -12.75 -7.16
CA LEU A 60 -14.99 -12.94 -6.34
C LEU A 60 -15.22 -13.96 -5.23
N GLU A 61 -16.38 -13.95 -4.59
CA GLU A 61 -16.74 -14.93 -3.57
C GLU A 61 -16.87 -16.34 -4.16
N ARG A 62 -17.50 -16.49 -5.33
CA ARG A 62 -17.54 -17.77 -6.07
C ARG A 62 -16.13 -18.29 -6.38
N TRP A 63 -15.27 -17.42 -6.89
CA TRP A 63 -13.88 -17.75 -7.15
C TRP A 63 -13.15 -18.16 -5.87
N ALA A 64 -13.36 -17.45 -4.76
CA ALA A 64 -12.72 -17.75 -3.49
C ALA A 64 -13.12 -19.15 -2.99
N HIS A 65 -14.41 -19.49 -3.03
CA HIS A 65 -14.90 -20.83 -2.69
C HIS A 65 -14.32 -21.94 -3.58
N ALA A 66 -14.07 -21.65 -4.86
CA ALA A 66 -13.43 -22.61 -5.76
C ALA A 66 -11.92 -22.75 -5.51
N ARG A 67 -11.26 -21.68 -5.06
CA ARG A 67 -9.80 -21.60 -4.92
C ARG A 67 -9.31 -22.05 -3.55
N PHE A 68 -10.05 -21.77 -2.50
CA PHE A 68 -9.70 -22.03 -1.11
C PHE A 68 -10.62 -23.10 -0.54
N ALA A 69 -10.05 -24.13 0.08
CA ALA A 69 -10.83 -25.20 0.69
C ALA A 69 -11.60 -24.70 1.93
N ASP A 70 -11.02 -23.73 2.64
CA ASP A 70 -11.58 -23.08 3.81
C ASP A 70 -11.33 -21.57 3.69
N LEU A 71 -12.40 -20.77 3.74
CA LEU A 71 -12.31 -19.30 3.66
C LEU A 71 -11.94 -18.65 4.99
N ASP A 72 -12.07 -19.38 6.10
CA ASP A 72 -11.69 -18.91 7.43
C ASP A 72 -10.25 -19.29 7.79
N GLN A 73 -9.59 -20.09 6.95
CA GLN A 73 -8.17 -20.41 7.11
C GLN A 73 -7.33 -19.13 7.06
N LEU A 74 -6.53 -18.94 8.11
CA LEU A 74 -5.56 -17.84 8.19
C LEU A 74 -4.34 -18.14 7.33
N HIS A 75 -3.89 -17.10 6.62
CA HIS A 75 -2.68 -17.11 5.81
C HIS A 75 -1.76 -15.96 6.24
N PRO A 76 -0.44 -16.22 6.36
CA PRO A 76 0.52 -15.17 6.62
C PRO A 76 0.70 -14.30 5.37
N VAL A 77 0.43 -13.00 5.49
CA VAL A 77 0.60 -12.00 4.44
C VAL A 77 1.74 -11.06 4.84
N PRO A 78 2.86 -11.04 4.10
CA PRO A 78 3.93 -10.09 4.35
C PRO A 78 3.51 -8.68 3.89
N GLU A 79 3.59 -7.72 4.79
CA GLU A 79 3.30 -6.32 4.53
C GLU A 79 4.56 -5.47 4.76
N HIS A 80 4.60 -4.30 4.11
CA HIS A 80 5.70 -3.37 4.26
C HIS A 80 5.24 -1.93 4.10
N TYR A 81 5.98 -1.01 4.71
CA TYR A 81 5.75 0.42 4.59
C TYR A 81 6.93 1.09 3.89
N GLU A 82 6.64 1.80 2.80
CA GLU A 82 7.64 2.57 2.04
C GLU A 82 7.56 4.06 2.39
N LEU A 83 8.73 4.65 2.64
CA LEU A 83 8.90 6.09 2.81
C LEU A 83 9.42 6.71 1.53
N VAL A 84 8.65 7.64 0.96
CA VAL A 84 9.06 8.49 -0.16
C VAL A 84 9.36 9.89 0.38
N VAL A 85 10.59 10.37 0.18
CA VAL A 85 11.00 11.72 0.60
C VAL A 85 10.94 12.63 -0.62
N VAL A 86 10.16 13.71 -0.54
CA VAL A 86 10.13 14.76 -1.56
C VAL A 86 10.80 16.02 -1.03
N GLU A 87 11.78 16.55 -1.75
CA GLU A 87 12.38 17.85 -1.46
C GLU A 87 11.68 18.92 -2.30
N ILE A 88 11.00 19.86 -1.64
CA ILE A 88 10.35 20.98 -2.32
C ILE A 88 11.31 22.16 -2.31
N ASN A 89 11.98 22.40 -3.43
CA ASN A 89 12.79 23.61 -3.62
C ASN A 89 11.87 24.80 -3.96
N GLN A 90 11.51 25.58 -2.95
CA GLN A 90 10.86 26.88 -3.19
C GLN A 90 11.93 27.92 -3.54
N ARG A 91 12.07 28.22 -4.84
CA ARG A 91 12.73 29.46 -5.28
C ARG A 91 11.64 30.50 -5.53
N ALA A 92 11.60 31.51 -4.67
CA ALA A 92 10.93 32.79 -4.91
C ALA A 92 11.79 33.67 -5.81
#